data_AF-A0A345HSR7-F1
#
_entry.id   AF-A0A345HSR7-F1
#
_cell.length_a   1.000
_cell.length_b   1.000
_cell.length_c   1.000
_cell.angle_alpha   90.00
_cell.angle_beta   90.00
_cell.angle_gamma   90.00
#
_symmetry.space_group_name_H-M   'P 1'
#
loop_
_entity.id
_entity.type
_entity.pdbx_description
1 polymer ?
#
loop_
_entity_poly.entity_id
_entity_poly.type
_entity_poly.pdbx_seq_one_letter_code
_entity_poly.pdbx_strand_id
1 'polypeptide(L)'
;MSENHTVPELFSWEFATDPYPAYAWLREHSPVHRTVLPSGVEAWLVTRYADARQALADARLSKNSAHHAGPAHAKGKTGIPGERKAELMTHLLNIDPPDHTRLRRLVSKAFTPRRVAVFAPRVQELTDRLIDGFAAKGTADLIHDFAFPLPIYAICDLLGVPPEDQDDFRDWAGMMIRHGGGPRGGVARSVKKMRGYLAELIHRKRADPGDDLISDLIRASDHGEHLTENEAAAMAFIILFAGFETTVNLIGNGMYTLMRNPVQRDRLQRSLAAGETGLLATGVEELLRYDGPVELATWRYATEPLTLGGQRVAAGDPVLVVLAAADRDPARFDDPEVLDLARRDNQHLGYGHGIHYCLGAPLARVEGQTALATLLTRLPDVRLAEDPADLRWRGGLIMRGLRTLPVQFTPLSERASAGYSEGNPGTNY
;
A
#
# COMPACT_ATOMS: atom_id res chain seq x y z
N MET A 1 -41.10 11.99 -11.09
CA MET A 1 -40.42 12.68 -9.98
C MET A 1 -38.94 12.64 -10.33
N SER A 2 -38.33 13.78 -10.68
CA SER A 2 -36.92 13.86 -11.00
C SER A 2 -36.13 13.67 -9.71
N GLU A 3 -35.58 12.48 -9.47
CA GLU A 3 -34.59 12.32 -8.41
C GLU A 3 -33.44 13.28 -8.71
N ASN A 4 -33.14 14.16 -7.76
CA ASN A 4 -32.07 15.12 -7.88
C ASN A 4 -30.75 14.34 -7.81
N HIS A 5 -30.21 13.95 -8.97
CA HIS A 5 -28.89 13.34 -9.14
C HIS A 5 -27.80 14.36 -8.81
N THR A 6 -27.73 14.77 -7.56
CA THR A 6 -26.71 15.71 -7.06
C THR A 6 -25.41 14.93 -6.94
N VAL A 7 -24.34 15.45 -7.53
CA VAL A 7 -23.00 14.84 -7.41
C VAL A 7 -22.66 14.71 -5.92
N PRO A 8 -22.27 13.53 -5.42
CA PRO A 8 -21.85 13.35 -4.04
C PRO A 8 -20.68 14.27 -3.70
N GLU A 9 -20.66 14.78 -2.47
CA GLU A 9 -19.52 15.55 -1.99
C GLU A 9 -18.28 14.65 -1.90
N LEU A 10 -17.22 15.02 -2.61
CA LEU A 10 -15.96 14.29 -2.63
C LEU A 10 -14.97 14.93 -1.67
N PHE A 11 -14.08 14.11 -1.10
CA PHE A 11 -12.97 14.55 -0.24
C PHE A 11 -13.38 15.22 1.09
N SER A 12 -14.63 15.07 1.52
CA SER A 12 -15.07 15.38 2.88
C SER A 12 -14.59 14.30 3.87
N TRP A 13 -14.83 14.54 5.17
CA TRP A 13 -14.52 13.55 6.21
C TRP A 13 -15.44 12.32 6.12
N GLU A 14 -16.70 12.55 5.76
CA GLU A 14 -17.70 11.52 5.51
C GLU A 14 -17.27 10.65 4.32
N PHE A 15 -16.83 11.28 3.23
CA PHE A 15 -16.26 10.59 2.08
C PHE A 15 -15.02 9.75 2.44
N ALA A 16 -14.09 10.30 3.23
CA ALA A 16 -12.91 9.54 3.64
C ALA A 16 -13.27 8.29 4.48
N THR A 17 -14.36 8.38 5.25
CA THR A 17 -14.85 7.26 6.06
C THR A 17 -15.41 6.13 5.20
N ASP A 18 -16.30 6.47 4.27
CA ASP A 18 -16.89 5.51 3.34
C ASP A 18 -17.03 6.12 1.94
N PRO A 19 -16.03 5.94 1.05
CA PRO A 19 -16.04 6.56 -0.27
C PRO A 19 -16.84 5.72 -1.29
N TYR A 20 -17.19 4.47 -0.96
CA TYR A 20 -17.78 3.52 -1.90
C TYR A 20 -19.16 3.94 -2.42
N PRO A 21 -20.08 4.52 -1.63
CA PRO A 21 -21.33 5.06 -2.15
C PRO A 21 -21.11 6.18 -3.19
N ALA A 22 -20.18 7.09 -2.94
CA ALA A 22 -19.84 8.15 -3.89
C ALA A 22 -19.20 7.56 -5.17
N TYR A 23 -18.35 6.54 -5.03
CA TYR A 23 -17.77 5.84 -6.17
C TYR A 23 -18.78 5.05 -6.98
N ALA A 24 -19.76 4.40 -6.34
CA ALA A 24 -20.86 3.74 -7.04
C ALA A 24 -21.66 4.75 -7.87
N TRP A 25 -22.02 5.89 -7.26
CA TRP A 25 -22.71 6.95 -7.97
C TRP A 25 -21.90 7.46 -9.17
N LEU A 26 -20.60 7.73 -8.99
CA LEU A 26 -19.72 8.18 -10.08
C LEU A 26 -19.62 7.12 -11.18
N ARG A 27 -19.44 5.83 -10.85
CA ARG A 27 -19.40 4.76 -11.86
C ARG A 27 -20.66 4.73 -12.71
N GLU A 28 -21.82 4.90 -12.11
CA GLU A 28 -23.10 4.84 -12.82
C GLU A 28 -23.34 6.10 -13.67
N HIS A 29 -23.17 7.28 -13.08
CA HIS A 29 -23.65 8.54 -13.66
C HIS A 29 -22.57 9.39 -14.35
N SER A 30 -21.31 9.29 -13.90
CA SER A 30 -20.20 10.14 -14.38
C SER A 30 -18.85 9.38 -14.28
N PRO A 31 -18.66 8.31 -15.06
CA PRO A 31 -17.53 7.38 -14.88
C PRO A 31 -16.15 7.97 -15.17
N VAL A 32 -16.12 9.05 -15.95
CA VAL A 32 -14.96 9.91 -16.15
C VAL A 32 -15.39 11.32 -15.73
N HIS A 33 -15.04 11.69 -14.50
CA HIS A 33 -15.57 12.87 -13.81
C HIS A 33 -14.49 13.92 -13.62
N ARG A 34 -14.72 15.16 -14.06
CA ARG A 34 -13.81 16.29 -13.80
C ARG A 34 -14.14 16.90 -12.44
N THR A 35 -13.15 17.06 -11.58
CA THR A 35 -13.31 17.64 -10.24
C THR A 35 -12.11 18.49 -9.81
N VAL A 36 -12.26 19.23 -8.71
CA VAL A 36 -11.20 19.99 -8.05
C VAL A 36 -10.77 19.23 -6.80
N LEU A 37 -9.50 18.85 -6.73
CA LEU A 37 -8.93 18.14 -5.59
C LEU A 37 -8.76 19.07 -4.38
N PRO A 38 -8.59 18.56 -3.14
CA PRO A 38 -8.32 19.39 -1.96
C PRO A 38 -7.07 20.29 -2.11
N SER A 39 -6.14 19.92 -2.99
CA SER A 39 -4.99 20.74 -3.35
C SER A 39 -5.33 21.95 -4.22
N GLY A 40 -6.54 22.03 -4.79
CA GLY A 40 -6.96 23.01 -5.79
C GLY A 40 -6.52 22.66 -7.22
N VAL A 41 -5.97 21.46 -7.44
CA VAL A 41 -5.65 20.96 -8.79
C VAL A 41 -6.93 20.38 -9.41
N GLU A 42 -7.27 20.80 -10.62
CA GLU A 42 -8.31 20.15 -11.42
C GLU A 42 -7.79 18.83 -12.00
N ALA A 43 -8.59 17.78 -11.91
CA ALA A 43 -8.24 16.46 -12.42
C ALA A 43 -9.47 15.69 -12.91
N TRP A 44 -9.23 14.72 -13.78
CA TRP A 44 -10.21 13.72 -14.17
C TRP A 44 -10.10 12.50 -13.25
N LEU A 45 -11.22 12.05 -12.67
CA LEU A 45 -11.36 10.79 -11.96
C LEU A 45 -11.94 9.72 -12.90
N VAL A 46 -11.35 8.53 -12.90
CA VAL A 46 -11.79 7.39 -13.73
C VAL A 46 -12.23 6.26 -12.81
N THR A 47 -13.49 5.87 -12.83
CA THR A 47 -14.08 4.99 -11.79
C THR A 47 -14.57 3.62 -12.28
N ARG A 48 -14.89 3.45 -13.58
CA ARG A 48 -15.26 2.14 -14.15
C ARG A 48 -14.04 1.27 -14.42
N TYR A 49 -14.17 -0.03 -14.25
CA TYR A 49 -13.06 -0.99 -14.39
C TYR A 49 -12.45 -0.98 -15.80
N ALA A 50 -13.29 -1.00 -16.84
CA ALA A 50 -12.81 -1.00 -18.22
C ALA A 50 -12.03 0.28 -18.56
N ASP A 51 -12.57 1.45 -18.20
CA ASP A 51 -11.92 2.75 -18.40
C ASP A 51 -10.63 2.86 -17.57
N ALA A 52 -10.65 2.40 -16.32
CA ALA A 52 -9.49 2.35 -15.45
C ALA A 52 -8.38 1.51 -16.05
N ARG A 53 -8.69 0.28 -16.49
CA ARG A 53 -7.71 -0.62 -17.11
C ARG A 53 -7.13 -0.02 -18.40
N GLN A 54 -7.97 0.59 -19.24
CA GLN A 54 -7.51 1.33 -20.43
C GLN A 54 -6.56 2.47 -20.04
N ALA A 55 -6.96 3.33 -19.11
CA ALA A 55 -6.18 4.49 -18.68
C ALA A 55 -4.83 4.09 -18.05
N LEU A 56 -4.78 2.98 -17.33
CA LEU A 56 -3.54 2.46 -16.74
C LEU A 56 -2.54 1.97 -17.80
N ALA A 57 -3.02 1.55 -18.98
CA ALA A 57 -2.22 1.00 -20.07
C ALA A 57 -1.98 1.98 -21.25
N ASP A 58 -2.68 3.11 -21.30
CA ASP A 58 -2.56 4.08 -22.39
C ASP A 58 -1.25 4.87 -22.31
N ALA A 59 -0.40 4.75 -23.34
CA ALA A 59 0.90 5.42 -23.41
C ALA A 59 0.80 6.96 -23.51
N ARG A 60 -0.38 7.50 -23.84
CA ARG A 60 -0.63 8.95 -23.86
C ARG A 60 -0.88 9.52 -22.46
N LEU A 61 -0.99 8.66 -21.45
CA LEU A 61 -1.15 9.07 -20.05
C LEU A 61 0.17 8.89 -19.29
N SER A 62 1.03 9.88 -19.45
CA SER A 62 2.40 9.92 -18.93
C SER A 62 2.46 10.01 -17.40
N LYS A 63 3.47 9.36 -16.80
CA LYS A 63 3.85 9.55 -15.39
C LYS A 63 4.65 10.82 -15.13
N ASN A 64 5.28 11.37 -16.16
CA ASN A 64 6.12 12.54 -16.04
C ASN A 64 5.31 13.82 -15.88
N SER A 65 5.35 14.37 -14.67
CA SER A 65 4.70 15.65 -14.31
C SER A 65 5.18 16.88 -15.11
N ALA A 66 6.24 16.78 -15.91
CA ALA A 66 6.61 17.82 -16.86
C ALA A 66 5.47 18.13 -17.85
N HIS A 67 4.65 17.12 -18.20
CA HIS A 67 3.51 17.27 -19.11
C HIS A 67 2.31 17.99 -18.51
N HIS A 68 2.26 18.20 -17.19
CA HIS A 68 1.17 18.94 -16.57
C HIS A 68 1.10 20.37 -17.13
N ALA A 69 -0.04 20.77 -17.70
CA ALA A 69 -0.23 22.12 -18.25
C ALA A 69 -0.58 23.18 -17.19
N GLY A 70 -0.82 22.77 -15.94
CA GLY A 70 -1.15 23.67 -14.84
C GLY A 70 -0.01 24.62 -14.43
N PRO A 71 -0.33 25.71 -13.71
CA PRO A 71 0.65 26.67 -13.24
C PRO A 71 1.68 26.04 -12.29
N ALA A 72 2.84 26.67 -12.13
CA ALA A 72 3.93 26.12 -11.30
C ALA A 72 3.51 25.77 -9.86
N HIS A 73 2.60 26.55 -9.28
CA HIS A 73 2.05 26.27 -7.96
C HIS A 73 1.21 24.98 -7.93
N ALA A 74 0.47 24.66 -9.00
CA ALA A 74 -0.29 23.42 -9.13
C ALA A 74 0.66 22.23 -9.32
N LYS A 75 1.73 22.39 -10.13
CA LYS A 75 2.79 21.36 -10.28
C LYS A 75 3.44 21.00 -8.95
N GLY A 76 3.70 21.99 -8.10
CA GLY A 76 4.26 21.80 -6.76
C GLY A 76 3.34 21.09 -5.75
N LYS A 77 2.06 20.89 -6.09
CA LYS A 77 1.07 20.18 -5.28
C LYS A 77 0.81 18.73 -5.75
N THR A 78 1.60 18.25 -6.71
CA THR A 78 1.55 16.87 -7.21
C THR A 78 2.82 16.11 -6.84
N GLY A 79 2.70 14.80 -6.60
CA GLY A 79 3.82 13.93 -6.19
C GLY A 79 4.08 13.90 -4.69
N ILE A 80 5.22 13.33 -4.29
CA ILE A 80 5.63 13.18 -2.89
C ILE A 80 6.24 14.52 -2.41
N PRO A 81 5.75 15.11 -1.29
CA PRO A 81 6.29 16.38 -0.81
C PRO A 81 7.80 16.35 -0.54
N GLY A 82 8.56 17.18 -1.26
CA GLY A 82 10.01 17.31 -1.09
C GLY A 82 10.87 16.49 -2.05
N GLU A 83 10.29 15.49 -2.74
CA GLU A 83 11.05 14.62 -3.66
C GLU A 83 11.76 15.41 -4.77
N ARG A 84 11.08 16.40 -5.37
CA ARG A 84 11.64 17.27 -6.42
C ARG A 84 12.84 18.06 -5.92
N LYS A 85 12.73 18.66 -4.74
CA LYS A 85 13.81 19.45 -4.12
C LYS A 85 14.99 18.56 -3.69
N ALA A 86 14.72 17.28 -3.45
CA ALA A 86 15.72 16.29 -3.11
C ALA A 86 16.33 15.60 -4.35
N GLU A 87 15.93 15.97 -5.57
CA GLU A 87 16.39 15.38 -6.84
C GLU A 87 16.04 13.88 -6.96
N LEU A 88 14.94 13.47 -6.33
CA LEU A 88 14.46 12.09 -6.27
C LEU A 88 13.31 11.83 -7.25
N MET A 89 13.23 12.52 -8.39
CA MET A 89 12.14 12.31 -9.36
C MET A 89 12.42 11.18 -10.36
N THR A 90 13.67 10.77 -10.53
CA THR A 90 14.09 9.82 -11.58
C THR A 90 13.92 8.38 -11.11
N HIS A 91 12.67 7.93 -10.99
CA HIS A 91 12.33 6.55 -10.63
C HIS A 91 11.04 6.07 -11.30
N LEU A 92 10.75 4.76 -11.22
CA LEU A 92 9.72 4.06 -11.99
C LEU A 92 8.28 4.60 -11.87
N LEU A 93 7.99 5.43 -10.88
CA LEU A 93 6.65 5.96 -10.65
C LEU A 93 6.40 7.29 -11.39
N ASN A 94 7.47 7.96 -11.82
CA ASN A 94 7.46 9.34 -12.30
C ASN A 94 8.04 9.50 -13.73
N ILE A 95 8.43 8.41 -14.38
CA ILE A 95 9.07 8.40 -15.69
C ILE A 95 8.35 7.45 -16.65
N ASP A 96 8.50 7.70 -17.94
CA ASP A 96 7.91 6.90 -19.03
C ASP A 96 9.01 6.18 -19.83
N PRO A 97 8.67 5.27 -20.77
CA PRO A 97 9.64 4.75 -21.72
C PRO A 97 10.35 5.85 -22.53
N PRO A 98 11.63 5.67 -22.91
CA PRO A 98 12.44 4.45 -22.76
C PRO A 98 13.09 4.28 -21.37
N ASP A 99 13.24 5.35 -20.59
CA ASP A 99 13.94 5.31 -19.30
C ASP A 99 13.26 4.39 -18.30
N HIS A 100 11.93 4.41 -18.23
CA HIS A 100 11.16 3.45 -17.43
C HIS A 100 11.54 2.01 -17.77
N THR A 101 11.63 1.67 -19.07
CA THR A 101 11.91 0.31 -19.52
C THR A 101 13.33 -0.14 -19.15
N ARG A 102 14.32 0.75 -19.25
CA ARG A 102 15.71 0.48 -18.82
C ARG A 102 15.76 0.30 -17.31
N LEU A 103 15.29 1.27 -16.54
CA LEU A 103 15.33 1.24 -15.07
C LEU A 103 14.54 0.05 -14.52
N ARG A 104 13.40 -0.29 -15.11
CA ARG A 104 12.58 -1.41 -14.64
C ARG A 104 13.27 -2.75 -14.88
N ARG A 105 13.95 -2.94 -16.02
CA ARG A 105 14.74 -4.14 -16.29
C ARG A 105 15.87 -4.33 -15.29
N LEU A 106 16.54 -3.23 -14.91
CA LEU A 106 17.63 -3.25 -13.92
C LEU A 106 17.14 -3.74 -12.56
N VAL A 107 16.00 -3.25 -12.08
CA VAL A 107 15.52 -3.56 -10.72
C VAL A 107 14.65 -4.81 -10.60
N SER A 108 14.01 -5.25 -11.69
CA SER A 108 13.04 -6.36 -11.63
C SER A 108 13.67 -7.69 -11.19
N LYS A 109 14.96 -7.88 -11.43
CA LYS A 109 15.70 -9.10 -11.02
C LYS A 109 15.71 -9.28 -9.50
N ALA A 110 15.69 -8.19 -8.74
CA ALA A 110 15.71 -8.23 -7.28
C ALA A 110 14.33 -8.50 -6.66
N PHE A 111 13.24 -8.27 -7.41
CA PHE A 111 11.86 -8.48 -6.95
C PHE A 111 11.21 -9.74 -7.54
N THR A 112 12.01 -10.69 -8.01
CA THR A 112 11.46 -11.98 -8.47
C THR A 112 10.85 -12.76 -7.30
N PRO A 113 9.79 -13.56 -7.53
CA PRO A 113 9.17 -14.37 -6.47
C PRO A 113 10.17 -15.22 -5.69
N ARG A 114 11.19 -15.78 -6.37
CA ARG A 114 12.26 -16.56 -5.74
C ARG A 114 13.11 -15.71 -4.79
N ARG A 115 13.51 -14.50 -5.19
CA ARG A 115 14.28 -13.59 -4.33
C ARG A 115 13.46 -13.18 -3.11
N VAL A 116 12.20 -12.80 -3.33
CA VAL A 116 11.28 -12.40 -2.26
C VAL A 116 11.03 -13.54 -1.26
N ALA A 117 10.90 -14.79 -1.73
CA ALA A 117 10.68 -15.94 -0.86
C ALA A 117 11.81 -16.16 0.16
N VAL A 118 13.05 -15.73 -0.14
CA VAL A 118 14.17 -15.78 0.81
C VAL A 118 13.96 -14.86 2.01
N PHE A 119 13.15 -13.80 1.86
CA PHE A 119 12.82 -12.88 2.94
C PHE A 119 11.65 -13.35 3.82
N ALA A 120 10.89 -14.36 3.39
CA ALA A 120 9.73 -14.84 4.16
C ALA A 120 10.06 -15.27 5.59
N PRO A 121 11.17 -16.00 5.88
CA PRO A 121 11.57 -16.31 7.25
C PRO A 121 11.84 -15.07 8.10
N ARG A 122 12.42 -14.03 7.49
CA ARG A 122 12.71 -12.77 8.19
C ARG A 122 11.43 -11.99 8.49
N VAL A 123 10.50 -11.93 7.54
CA VAL A 123 9.17 -11.34 7.75
C VAL A 123 8.42 -12.06 8.88
N GLN A 124 8.53 -13.39 8.96
CA GLN A 124 7.97 -14.18 10.07
C GLN A 124 8.62 -13.81 11.40
N GLU A 125 9.95 -13.75 11.49
CA GLU A 125 10.66 -13.37 12.71
C GLU A 125 10.25 -11.97 13.20
N LEU A 126 10.16 -10.99 12.28
CA LEU A 126 9.68 -9.64 12.60
C LEU A 126 8.25 -9.66 13.11
N THR A 127 7.38 -10.42 12.45
CA THR A 127 5.97 -10.58 12.83
C THR A 127 5.83 -11.14 14.23
N ASP A 128 6.56 -12.22 14.54
CA ASP A 128 6.53 -12.87 15.86
C ASP A 128 7.02 -11.92 16.96
N ARG A 129 8.16 -11.26 16.74
CA ARG A 129 8.74 -10.31 17.72
C ARG A 129 7.81 -9.13 18.00
N LEU A 130 7.16 -8.58 16.97
CA LEU A 130 6.23 -7.46 17.13
C LEU A 130 5.00 -7.89 17.94
N ILE A 131 4.43 -9.08 17.64
CA ILE A 131 3.30 -9.63 18.40
C ILE A 131 3.70 -9.87 19.86
N ASP A 132 4.88 -10.43 20.12
CA ASP A 132 5.38 -10.69 21.47
C ASP A 132 5.48 -9.39 22.32
N GLY A 133 5.73 -8.24 21.68
CA GLY A 133 5.78 -6.92 22.33
C GLY A 133 4.46 -6.43 22.95
N PHE A 134 3.32 -6.97 22.52
CA PHE A 134 2.01 -6.59 23.04
C PHE A 134 1.11 -7.75 23.47
N ALA A 135 1.44 -9.00 23.13
CA ALA A 135 0.57 -10.15 23.37
C ALA A 135 0.26 -10.45 24.86
N ALA A 136 1.11 -10.00 25.79
CA ALA A 136 0.86 -10.12 27.23
C ALA A 136 -0.09 -9.04 27.79
N LYS A 137 -0.35 -7.95 27.04
CA LYS A 137 -1.17 -6.82 27.49
C LYS A 137 -2.67 -7.03 27.25
N GLY A 138 -3.04 -7.94 26.35
CA GLY A 138 -4.43 -8.14 25.92
C GLY A 138 -5.01 -7.01 25.08
N THR A 139 -4.22 -5.98 24.75
CA THR A 139 -4.62 -4.82 23.96
C THR A 139 -3.45 -4.32 23.11
N ALA A 140 -3.74 -3.68 21.98
CA ALA A 140 -2.76 -3.04 21.11
C ALA A 140 -3.43 -2.01 20.20
N ASP A 141 -2.67 -1.03 19.70
CA ASP A 141 -3.00 -0.34 18.45
C ASP A 141 -2.32 -1.08 17.30
N LEU A 142 -3.08 -1.89 16.55
CA LEU A 142 -2.50 -2.72 15.49
C LEU A 142 -1.81 -1.90 14.39
N ILE A 143 -2.15 -0.63 14.20
CA ILE A 143 -1.41 0.21 13.25
C ILE A 143 -0.02 0.50 13.81
N HIS A 144 0.08 1.10 15.00
CA HIS A 144 1.34 1.58 15.53
C HIS A 144 2.24 0.49 16.12
N ASP A 145 1.64 -0.51 16.76
CA ASP A 145 2.38 -1.58 17.46
C ASP A 145 2.80 -2.72 16.52
N PHE A 146 2.21 -2.82 15.32
CA PHE A 146 2.42 -3.96 14.42
C PHE A 146 2.51 -3.60 12.93
N ALA A 147 1.42 -3.10 12.33
CA ALA A 147 1.30 -2.94 10.89
C ALA A 147 2.25 -1.88 10.33
N PHE A 148 2.57 -0.84 11.11
CA PHE A 148 3.53 0.20 10.75
C PHE A 148 5.00 -0.27 10.84
N PRO A 149 5.49 -0.83 11.97
CA PRO A 149 6.88 -1.25 12.08
C PRO A 149 7.24 -2.44 11.18
N LEU A 150 6.34 -3.41 10.96
CA LEU A 150 6.67 -4.64 10.22
C LEU A 150 7.23 -4.36 8.80
N PRO A 151 6.51 -3.66 7.91
CA PRO A 151 6.99 -3.43 6.54
C PRO A 151 8.22 -2.51 6.49
N ILE A 152 8.37 -1.60 7.46
CA ILE A 152 9.53 -0.70 7.54
C ILE A 152 10.80 -1.51 7.84
N TYR A 153 10.77 -2.37 8.85
CA TYR A 153 11.92 -3.19 9.19
C TYR A 153 12.22 -4.20 8.07
N ALA A 154 11.19 -4.79 7.45
CA ALA A 154 11.35 -5.69 6.32
C ALA A 154 12.01 -5.01 5.10
N ILE A 155 11.58 -3.80 4.73
CA ILE A 155 12.17 -3.07 3.59
C ILE A 155 13.58 -2.55 3.91
N CYS A 156 13.85 -2.17 5.15
CA CYS A 156 15.19 -1.81 5.62
C CYS A 156 16.16 -2.99 5.49
N ASP A 157 15.76 -4.18 5.95
CA ASP A 157 16.55 -5.40 5.80
C ASP A 157 16.80 -5.73 4.32
N LEU A 158 15.77 -5.62 3.47
CA LEU A 158 15.89 -5.84 2.02
C LEU A 158 16.90 -4.86 1.37
N LEU A 159 16.87 -3.59 1.78
CA LEU A 159 17.78 -2.55 1.28
C LEU A 159 19.20 -2.66 1.86
N GLY A 160 19.43 -3.49 2.87
CA GLY A 160 20.72 -3.62 3.53
C GLY A 160 21.03 -2.49 4.51
N VAL A 161 19.99 -1.87 5.08
CA VAL A 161 20.10 -0.88 6.16
C VAL A 161 20.48 -1.61 7.46
N PRO A 162 21.60 -1.27 8.11
CA PRO A 162 22.02 -1.87 9.37
C PRO A 162 20.95 -1.71 10.48
N PRO A 163 20.76 -2.71 11.37
CA PRO A 163 19.76 -2.66 12.44
C PRO A 163 19.78 -1.39 13.29
N GLU A 164 20.97 -0.87 13.60
CA GLU A 164 21.20 0.33 14.39
C GLU A 164 20.63 1.61 13.76
N ASP A 165 20.44 1.61 12.43
CA ASP A 165 19.94 2.75 11.66
C ASP A 165 18.43 2.63 11.36
N GLN A 166 17.80 1.48 11.61
CA GLN A 166 16.41 1.23 11.17
C GLN A 166 15.36 2.07 11.91
N ASP A 167 15.62 2.42 13.17
CA ASP A 167 14.70 3.27 13.94
C ASP A 167 14.68 4.72 13.42
N ASP A 168 15.80 5.21 12.88
CA ASP A 168 15.83 6.51 12.19
C ASP A 168 14.90 6.50 10.96
N PHE A 169 14.92 5.40 10.18
CA PHE A 169 14.01 5.23 9.05
C PHE A 169 12.56 5.14 9.49
N ARG A 170 12.27 4.42 10.58
CA ARG A 170 10.93 4.35 11.17
C ARG A 170 10.41 5.73 11.53
N ASP A 171 11.25 6.56 12.15
CA ASP A 171 10.86 7.92 12.54
C ASP A 171 10.67 8.84 11.33
N TRP A 172 11.55 8.74 10.32
CA TRP A 172 11.40 9.50 9.08
C TRP A 172 10.15 9.07 8.30
N ALA A 173 9.85 7.77 8.24
CA ALA A 173 8.64 7.21 7.64
C ALA A 173 7.37 7.61 8.40
N GLY A 174 7.44 7.65 9.73
CA GLY A 174 6.34 8.10 10.59
C GLY A 174 5.89 9.51 10.26
N MET A 175 6.83 10.40 9.92
CA MET A 175 6.49 11.76 9.47
C MET A 175 5.74 11.80 8.14
N MET A 176 5.91 10.81 7.28
CA MET A 176 5.22 10.72 5.99
C MET A 176 3.78 10.23 6.16
N ILE A 177 3.53 9.39 7.17
CA ILE A 177 2.20 8.85 7.41
C ILE A 177 1.32 9.66 8.38
N ARG A 178 1.90 10.61 9.13
CA ARG A 178 1.19 11.47 10.08
C ARG A 178 0.20 12.41 9.39
N HIS A 179 -1.05 12.39 9.83
CA HIS A 179 -2.11 13.31 9.40
C HIS A 179 -2.34 14.42 10.43
N GLY A 180 -1.81 15.62 10.15
CA GLY A 180 -1.93 16.79 11.04
C GLY A 180 -0.92 16.79 12.21
N GLY A 181 -0.71 17.95 12.84
CA GLY A 181 0.09 18.08 14.06
C GLY A 181 1.62 17.99 13.93
N GLY A 182 2.17 17.74 12.73
CA GLY A 182 3.62 17.75 12.50
C GLY A 182 4.20 19.15 12.25
N PRO A 183 5.48 19.40 12.58
CA PRO A 183 6.11 20.69 12.29
C PRO A 183 6.11 20.97 10.78
N ARG A 184 5.74 22.19 10.37
CA ARG A 184 5.65 22.60 8.95
C ARG A 184 6.87 22.11 8.16
N GLY A 185 6.63 21.46 7.02
CA GLY A 185 7.69 20.90 6.17
C GLY A 185 8.35 19.61 6.69
N GLY A 186 7.76 18.95 7.69
CA GLY A 186 8.29 17.71 8.28
C GLY A 186 8.55 16.61 7.25
N VAL A 187 7.60 16.34 6.35
CA VAL A 187 7.73 15.36 5.26
C VAL A 187 8.95 15.68 4.39
N ALA A 188 9.08 16.92 3.90
CA ALA A 188 10.19 17.31 3.04
C ALA A 188 11.55 17.22 3.76
N ARG A 189 11.61 17.45 5.08
CA ARG A 189 12.82 17.22 5.88
C ARG A 189 13.14 15.74 6.00
N SER A 190 12.16 14.87 6.25
CA SER A 190 12.36 13.42 6.28
C SER A 190 12.86 12.88 4.95
N VAL A 191 12.27 13.32 3.83
CA VAL A 191 12.73 12.97 2.48
C VAL A 191 14.18 13.39 2.26
N LYS A 192 14.57 14.60 2.71
CA LYS A 192 15.96 15.05 2.61
C LYS A 192 16.91 14.19 3.46
N LYS A 193 16.52 13.80 4.68
CA LYS A 193 17.32 12.91 5.54
C LYS A 193 17.49 11.54 4.92
N MET A 194 16.40 10.92 4.44
CA MET A 194 16.41 9.66 3.72
C MET A 194 17.32 9.70 2.50
N ARG A 195 17.23 10.75 1.67
CA ARG A 195 18.14 10.94 0.53
C ARG A 195 19.61 10.92 0.97
N GLY A 196 19.95 11.73 1.97
CA GLY A 196 21.33 11.85 2.46
C GLY A 196 21.86 10.52 2.98
N TYR A 197 21.06 9.82 3.78
CA TYR A 197 21.43 8.50 4.28
C TYR A 197 21.58 7.48 3.15
N LEU A 198 20.63 7.40 2.22
CA LEU A 198 20.68 6.44 1.12
C LEU A 198 21.91 6.66 0.22
N ALA A 199 22.30 7.91 -0.02
CA ALA A 199 23.53 8.23 -0.75
C ALA A 199 24.78 7.69 -0.01
N GLU A 200 24.85 7.90 1.31
CA GLU A 200 25.94 7.37 2.15
C GLU A 200 25.94 5.84 2.17
N LEU A 201 24.78 5.20 2.30
CA LEU A 201 24.67 3.75 2.25
C LEU A 201 25.11 3.18 0.90
N ILE A 202 24.74 3.81 -0.21
CA ILE A 202 25.22 3.44 -1.56
C ILE A 202 26.75 3.57 -1.63
N HIS A 203 27.35 4.61 -1.05
CA HIS A 203 28.80 4.76 -1.00
C HIS A 203 29.47 3.63 -0.20
N ARG A 204 28.97 3.34 1.01
CA ARG A 204 29.46 2.22 1.84
C ARG A 204 29.36 0.88 1.10
N LYS A 205 28.22 0.59 0.48
CA LYS A 205 27.98 -0.67 -0.26
C LYS A 205 28.77 -0.77 -1.57
N ARG A 206 29.26 0.34 -2.14
CA ARG A 206 30.22 0.29 -3.26
C ARG A 206 31.60 -0.19 -2.80
N ALA A 207 32.01 0.21 -1.59
CA ALA A 207 33.29 -0.20 -1.01
C ALA A 207 33.26 -1.63 -0.47
N ASP A 208 32.14 -2.01 0.16
CA ASP A 208 31.92 -3.35 0.72
C ASP A 208 30.52 -3.89 0.36
N PRO A 209 30.38 -4.49 -0.85
CA PRO A 209 29.09 -4.98 -1.34
C PRO A 209 28.56 -6.18 -0.55
N GLY A 210 27.29 -6.13 -0.13
CA GLY A 210 26.61 -7.22 0.56
C GLY A 210 25.68 -8.06 -0.33
N ASP A 211 24.88 -8.88 0.33
CA ASP A 211 23.76 -9.65 -0.25
C ASP A 211 22.43 -8.91 -0.01
N ASP A 212 22.38 -7.64 -0.42
CA ASP A 212 21.24 -6.74 -0.27
C ASP A 212 20.84 -6.06 -1.59
N LEU A 213 19.64 -5.49 -1.60
CA LEU A 213 19.08 -4.87 -2.81
C LEU A 213 19.93 -3.68 -3.29
N ILE A 214 20.49 -2.85 -2.41
CA ILE A 214 21.32 -1.72 -2.84
C ILE A 214 22.59 -2.22 -3.55
N SER A 215 23.22 -3.27 -3.03
CA SER A 215 24.36 -3.94 -3.66
C SER A 215 23.99 -4.52 -5.02
N ASP A 216 22.81 -5.15 -5.14
CA ASP A 216 22.28 -5.64 -6.41
C ASP A 216 22.00 -4.49 -7.41
N LEU A 217 21.46 -3.35 -6.96
CA LEU A 217 21.24 -2.16 -7.79
C LEU A 217 22.55 -1.55 -8.30
N ILE A 218 23.59 -1.51 -7.46
CA ILE A 218 24.92 -1.03 -7.85
C ILE A 218 25.54 -1.93 -8.94
N ARG A 219 25.39 -3.27 -8.80
CA ARG A 219 25.92 -4.25 -9.76
C ARG A 219 25.08 -4.32 -11.05
N ALA A 220 23.82 -3.91 -11.00
CA ALA A 220 22.90 -4.04 -12.13
C ALA A 220 23.42 -3.29 -13.37
N SER A 221 23.34 -3.97 -14.52
CA SER A 221 23.70 -3.42 -15.83
C SER A 221 22.68 -3.86 -16.90
N ASP A 222 22.39 -2.98 -17.85
CA ASP A 222 21.54 -3.21 -19.02
C ASP A 222 22.30 -2.74 -20.26
N HIS A 223 22.64 -3.67 -21.16
CA HIS A 223 23.49 -3.39 -22.34
C HIS A 223 24.82 -2.65 -22.02
N GLY A 224 25.38 -2.85 -20.82
CA GLY A 224 26.61 -2.18 -20.37
C GLY A 224 26.36 -0.86 -19.63
N GLU A 225 25.12 -0.38 -19.57
CA GLU A 225 24.75 0.81 -18.80
C GLU A 225 24.39 0.44 -17.36
N HIS A 226 24.95 1.19 -16.40
CA HIS A 226 24.64 1.08 -14.98
C HIS A 226 23.70 2.19 -14.52
N LEU A 227 23.11 2.03 -13.33
CA LEU A 227 22.42 3.14 -12.68
C LEU A 227 23.43 4.24 -12.35
N THR A 228 23.09 5.49 -12.69
CA THR A 228 23.79 6.64 -12.11
C THR A 228 23.55 6.70 -10.61
N GLU A 229 24.38 7.44 -9.87
CA GLU A 229 24.20 7.58 -8.42
C GLU A 229 22.85 8.19 -8.05
N ASN A 230 22.40 9.19 -8.80
CA ASN A 230 21.09 9.81 -8.60
C ASN A 230 19.95 8.83 -8.91
N GLU A 231 20.07 8.01 -9.96
CA GLU A 231 19.08 6.96 -10.25
C GLU A 231 19.05 5.90 -9.16
N ALA A 232 20.21 5.46 -8.65
CA ALA A 232 20.28 4.50 -7.56
C ALA A 232 19.64 5.06 -6.28
N ALA A 233 19.93 6.31 -5.92
CA ALA A 233 19.34 6.97 -4.75
C ALA A 233 17.83 7.19 -4.91
N ALA A 234 17.36 7.67 -6.07
CA ALA A 234 15.94 7.83 -6.38
C ALA A 234 15.19 6.49 -6.37
N MET A 235 15.82 5.44 -6.88
CA MET A 235 15.25 4.09 -6.89
C MET A 235 15.16 3.49 -5.49
N ALA A 236 16.23 3.57 -4.70
CA ALA A 236 16.23 3.12 -3.32
C ALA A 236 15.19 3.88 -2.47
N PHE A 237 15.06 5.19 -2.70
CA PHE A 237 14.03 6.01 -2.06
C PHE A 237 12.61 5.55 -2.39
N ILE A 238 12.29 5.36 -3.68
CA ILE A 238 10.91 4.94 -4.03
C ILE A 238 10.62 3.52 -3.55
N ILE A 239 11.61 2.63 -3.55
CA ILE A 239 11.45 1.25 -3.06
C ILE A 239 11.17 1.25 -1.56
N LEU A 240 11.94 2.05 -0.80
CA LEU A 240 11.68 2.28 0.61
C LEU A 240 10.26 2.84 0.81
N PHE A 241 9.93 3.96 0.16
CA PHE A 241 8.67 4.67 0.34
C PHE A 241 7.45 3.82 -0.03
N ALA A 242 7.46 3.23 -1.22
CA ALA A 242 6.36 2.39 -1.70
C ALA A 242 6.27 1.05 -0.94
N GLY A 243 7.40 0.57 -0.41
CA GLY A 243 7.52 -0.72 0.26
C GLY A 243 6.88 -0.78 1.63
N PHE A 244 6.76 0.33 2.37
CA PHE A 244 6.13 0.29 3.68
C PHE A 244 4.66 0.73 3.65
N GLU A 245 4.35 1.94 3.16
CA GLU A 245 3.05 2.58 3.42
C GLU A 245 1.86 1.77 2.92
N THR A 246 2.01 1.14 1.76
CA THR A 246 0.96 0.31 1.16
C THR A 246 0.72 -0.97 1.95
N THR A 247 1.78 -1.66 2.39
CA THR A 247 1.66 -2.87 3.22
C THR A 247 1.08 -2.55 4.61
N VAL A 248 1.45 -1.41 5.23
CA VAL A 248 0.84 -0.99 6.51
C VAL A 248 -0.69 -0.99 6.40
N ASN A 249 -1.19 -0.35 5.35
CA ASN A 249 -2.62 -0.23 5.14
C ASN A 249 -3.25 -1.57 4.68
N LEU A 250 -2.52 -2.45 3.98
CA LEU A 250 -3.02 -3.78 3.62
C LEU A 250 -3.31 -4.59 4.88
N ILE A 251 -2.37 -4.61 5.81
CA ILE A 251 -2.51 -5.33 7.09
C ILE A 251 -3.61 -4.69 7.93
N GLY A 252 -3.58 -3.35 8.09
CA GLY A 252 -4.56 -2.61 8.87
C GLY A 252 -6.00 -2.76 8.35
N ASN A 253 -6.22 -2.44 7.07
CA ASN A 253 -7.53 -2.56 6.43
C ASN A 253 -7.98 -4.03 6.37
N GLY A 254 -7.05 -4.96 6.15
CA GLY A 254 -7.31 -6.39 6.15
C GLY A 254 -7.86 -6.88 7.49
N MET A 255 -7.18 -6.57 8.59
CA MET A 255 -7.64 -6.92 9.94
C MET A 255 -8.96 -6.24 10.30
N TYR A 256 -9.11 -4.95 9.99
CA TYR A 256 -10.37 -4.23 10.18
C TYR A 256 -11.53 -4.90 9.43
N THR A 257 -11.32 -5.22 8.16
CA THR A 257 -12.31 -5.87 7.29
C THR A 257 -12.69 -7.25 7.81
N LEU A 258 -11.72 -8.06 8.22
CA LEU A 258 -11.96 -9.40 8.78
C LEU A 258 -12.72 -9.34 10.11
N MET A 259 -12.39 -8.40 11.01
CA MET A 259 -13.12 -8.22 12.26
C MET A 259 -14.58 -7.78 12.05
N ARG A 260 -14.86 -7.08 10.96
CA ARG A 260 -16.22 -6.72 10.54
C ARG A 260 -16.98 -7.81 9.78
N ASN A 261 -16.30 -8.88 9.39
CA ASN A 261 -16.86 -9.99 8.62
C ASN A 261 -16.56 -11.33 9.32
N PRO A 262 -17.17 -11.60 10.48
CA PRO A 262 -16.83 -12.74 11.33
C PRO A 262 -16.96 -14.09 10.61
N VAL A 263 -17.95 -14.24 9.72
CA VAL A 263 -18.13 -15.50 8.94
C VAL A 263 -16.92 -15.80 8.05
N GLN A 264 -16.39 -14.80 7.34
CA GLN A 264 -15.19 -14.95 6.51
C GLN A 264 -13.93 -15.13 7.36
N ARG A 265 -13.84 -14.41 8.49
CA ARG A 265 -12.75 -14.57 9.46
C ARG A 265 -12.68 -15.99 10.02
N ASP A 266 -13.80 -16.53 10.49
CA ASP A 266 -13.89 -17.87 11.07
C ASP A 266 -13.56 -18.95 10.03
N ARG A 267 -13.98 -18.74 8.77
CA ARG A 267 -13.59 -19.59 7.64
C ARG A 267 -12.08 -19.59 7.43
N LEU A 268 -11.45 -18.41 7.44
CA LEU A 268 -9.99 -18.27 7.32
C LEU A 268 -9.26 -18.92 8.51
N GLN A 269 -9.71 -18.70 9.74
CA GLN A 269 -9.12 -19.31 10.93
C GLN A 269 -9.17 -20.84 10.90
N ARG A 270 -10.30 -21.43 10.47
CA ARG A 270 -10.39 -22.89 10.30
C ARG A 270 -9.44 -23.42 9.22
N SER A 271 -9.33 -22.72 8.09
CA SER A 271 -8.35 -23.05 7.04
C SER A 271 -6.92 -23.02 7.59
N LEU A 272 -6.55 -21.98 8.34
CA LEU A 272 -5.22 -21.85 8.95
C LEU A 272 -4.95 -22.97 9.96
N ALA A 273 -5.92 -23.29 10.82
CA ALA A 273 -5.81 -24.38 11.79
C ALA A 273 -5.66 -25.76 11.13
N ALA A 274 -6.21 -25.94 9.92
CA ALA A 274 -6.03 -27.14 9.11
C ALA A 274 -4.69 -27.16 8.33
N GLY A 275 -3.87 -26.11 8.41
CA GLY A 275 -2.62 -25.98 7.67
C GLY A 275 -2.81 -25.63 6.19
N GLU A 276 -4.00 -25.14 5.80
CA GLU A 276 -4.33 -24.80 4.42
C GLU A 276 -4.01 -23.33 4.12
N THR A 277 -3.21 -23.08 3.07
CA THR A 277 -2.79 -21.73 2.66
C THR A 277 -3.58 -21.17 1.47
N GLY A 278 -4.40 -21.98 0.80
CA GLY A 278 -5.12 -21.58 -0.41
C GLY A 278 -6.13 -20.45 -0.17
N LEU A 279 -6.88 -20.51 0.94
CA LEU A 279 -7.83 -19.47 1.31
C LEU A 279 -7.14 -18.19 1.78
N LEU A 280 -5.98 -18.29 2.42
CA LEU A 280 -5.17 -17.13 2.78
C LEU A 280 -4.65 -16.41 1.52
N ALA A 281 -4.16 -17.16 0.54
CA ALA A 281 -3.63 -16.60 -0.70
C ALA A 281 -4.72 -15.86 -1.50
N THR A 282 -5.89 -16.47 -1.67
CA THR A 282 -7.05 -15.83 -2.33
C THR A 282 -7.64 -14.70 -1.49
N GLY A 283 -7.66 -14.87 -0.17
CA GLY A 283 -8.15 -13.87 0.77
C GLY A 283 -7.35 -12.56 0.75
N VAL A 284 -6.03 -12.61 0.61
CA VAL A 284 -5.21 -11.38 0.48
C VAL A 284 -5.57 -10.61 -0.80
N GLU A 285 -5.78 -11.28 -1.92
CA GLU A 285 -6.23 -10.61 -3.16
C GLU A 285 -7.64 -10.04 -3.01
N GLU A 286 -8.54 -10.74 -2.30
CA GLU A 286 -9.89 -10.22 -2.04
C GLU A 286 -9.85 -9.00 -1.12
N LEU A 287 -9.00 -8.98 -0.09
CA LEU A 287 -8.84 -7.82 0.78
C LEU A 287 -8.28 -6.61 0.02
N LEU A 288 -7.37 -6.83 -0.94
CA LEU A 288 -6.87 -5.79 -1.84
C LEU A 288 -7.96 -5.23 -2.76
N ARG A 289 -8.84 -6.10 -3.28
CA ARG A 289 -9.99 -5.68 -4.08
C ARG A 289 -11.01 -4.92 -3.24
N TYR A 290 -11.31 -5.44 -2.05
CA TYR A 290 -12.42 -4.97 -1.22
C TYR A 290 -12.12 -3.63 -0.55
N ASP A 291 -10.94 -3.47 0.06
CA ASP A 291 -10.55 -2.24 0.76
C ASP A 291 -9.03 -1.98 0.69
N GLY A 292 -8.52 -1.97 -0.54
CA GLY A 292 -7.10 -1.90 -0.83
C GLY A 292 -6.40 -0.61 -0.36
N PRO A 293 -5.07 -0.66 -0.15
CA PRO A 293 -4.27 0.49 0.32
C PRO A 293 -4.25 1.70 -0.61
N VAL A 294 -4.31 1.45 -1.92
CA VAL A 294 -4.17 2.46 -2.96
C VAL A 294 -5.54 2.76 -3.52
N GLU A 295 -6.16 3.83 -3.04
CA GLU A 295 -7.52 4.22 -3.42
C GLU A 295 -7.52 4.83 -4.82
N LEU A 296 -6.62 5.81 -5.03
CA LEU A 296 -6.38 6.43 -6.32
C LEU A 296 -4.98 6.05 -6.78
N ALA A 297 -4.85 5.59 -8.02
CA ALA A 297 -3.56 5.40 -8.65
C ALA A 297 -2.79 6.72 -8.73
N THR A 298 -1.46 6.61 -8.78
CA THR A 298 -0.60 7.79 -8.87
C THR A 298 -0.83 8.57 -10.16
N TRP A 299 -0.50 9.86 -10.12
CA TRP A 299 -0.73 10.83 -11.18
C TRP A 299 -0.39 10.32 -12.57
N ARG A 300 -1.24 10.68 -13.53
CA ARG A 300 -1.00 10.62 -14.97
C ARG A 300 -1.33 11.96 -15.60
N TYR A 301 -0.68 12.27 -16.72
CA TYR A 301 -0.89 13.50 -17.46
C TYR A 301 -1.08 13.16 -18.93
N ALA A 302 -2.15 13.65 -19.53
CA ALA A 302 -2.37 13.49 -20.95
C ALA A 302 -1.25 14.20 -21.74
N THR A 303 -0.51 13.49 -22.59
CA THR A 303 0.53 14.10 -23.43
C THR A 303 -0.05 14.72 -24.69
N GLU A 304 -1.21 14.22 -25.13
CA GLU A 304 -2.00 14.70 -26.25
C GLU A 304 -3.50 14.54 -25.93
N PRO A 305 -4.42 15.21 -26.66
CA PRO A 305 -5.85 15.03 -26.44
C PRO A 305 -6.29 13.59 -26.68
N LEU A 306 -7.10 13.04 -25.76
CA LEU A 306 -7.65 11.68 -25.89
C LEU A 306 -9.12 11.62 -25.45
N THR A 307 -9.80 10.54 -25.84
CA THR A 307 -11.15 10.23 -25.35
C THR A 307 -11.08 9.06 -24.38
N LEU A 308 -11.67 9.22 -23.19
CA LEU A 308 -11.74 8.21 -22.15
C LEU A 308 -13.16 8.19 -21.57
N GLY A 309 -13.82 7.02 -21.53
CA GLY A 309 -15.20 6.91 -21.07
C GLY A 309 -16.19 7.87 -21.75
N GLY A 310 -15.94 8.20 -23.03
CA GLY A 310 -16.72 9.19 -23.81
C GLY A 310 -16.39 10.66 -23.53
N GLN A 311 -15.51 10.96 -22.58
CA GLN A 311 -15.08 12.33 -22.26
C GLN A 311 -13.78 12.70 -22.98
N ARG A 312 -13.68 13.97 -23.40
CA ARG A 312 -12.49 14.50 -24.09
C ARG A 312 -11.54 15.11 -23.05
N VAL A 313 -10.43 14.41 -22.80
CA VAL A 313 -9.34 14.85 -21.93
C VAL A 313 -8.35 15.69 -22.75
N ALA A 314 -8.03 16.89 -22.28
CA ALA A 314 -7.11 17.78 -22.99
C ALA A 314 -5.64 17.42 -22.70
N ALA A 315 -4.74 17.81 -23.60
CA ALA A 315 -3.31 17.71 -23.35
C ALA A 315 -2.91 18.50 -22.08
N GLY A 316 -2.16 17.84 -21.22
CA GLY A 316 -1.66 18.33 -19.95
C GLY A 316 -2.62 18.21 -18.77
N ASP A 317 -3.84 17.72 -18.99
CA ASP A 317 -4.79 17.46 -17.91
C ASP A 317 -4.31 16.31 -17.01
N PRO A 318 -4.37 16.47 -15.68
CA PRO A 318 -4.18 15.37 -14.75
C PRO A 318 -5.33 14.35 -14.82
N VAL A 319 -4.98 13.07 -14.82
CA VAL A 319 -5.91 11.94 -14.75
C VAL A 319 -5.54 11.06 -13.57
N LEU A 320 -6.52 10.78 -12.71
CA LEU A 320 -6.42 9.89 -11.56
C LEU A 320 -7.38 8.72 -11.75
N VAL A 321 -6.83 7.52 -11.70
CA VAL A 321 -7.62 6.29 -11.79
C VAL A 321 -8.02 5.87 -10.38
N VAL A 322 -9.32 5.75 -10.11
CA VAL A 322 -9.84 5.37 -8.79
C VAL A 322 -9.92 3.85 -8.73
N LEU A 323 -8.86 3.22 -8.21
CA LEU A 323 -8.73 1.76 -8.14
C LEU A 323 -9.80 1.17 -7.22
N ALA A 324 -10.06 1.79 -6.07
CA ALA A 324 -11.10 1.36 -5.14
C ALA A 324 -12.51 1.37 -5.77
N ALA A 325 -12.76 2.30 -6.70
CA ALA A 325 -14.00 2.31 -7.46
C ALA A 325 -14.04 1.20 -8.49
N ALA A 326 -12.98 1.04 -9.28
CA ALA A 326 -12.89 0.01 -10.31
C ALA A 326 -12.97 -1.42 -9.74
N ASP A 327 -12.41 -1.63 -8.55
CA ASP A 327 -12.39 -2.93 -7.86
C ASP A 327 -13.74 -3.32 -7.24
N ARG A 328 -14.72 -2.41 -7.29
CA ARG A 328 -16.14 -2.66 -6.98
C ARG A 328 -17.08 -2.43 -8.16
N ASP A 329 -16.57 -2.50 -9.39
CA ASP A 329 -17.42 -2.38 -10.58
C ASP A 329 -18.23 -3.66 -10.82
N PRO A 330 -19.58 -3.63 -10.77
CA PRO A 330 -20.42 -4.80 -11.02
C PRO A 330 -20.33 -5.32 -12.46
N ALA A 331 -19.83 -4.53 -13.41
CA ALA A 331 -19.55 -5.00 -14.76
C ALA A 331 -18.34 -5.95 -14.83
N ARG A 332 -17.50 -5.99 -13.77
CA ARG A 332 -16.33 -6.87 -13.68
C ARG A 332 -16.44 -7.93 -12.59
N PHE A 333 -16.98 -7.58 -11.43
CA PHE A 333 -17.01 -8.46 -10.26
C PHE A 333 -18.44 -8.76 -9.86
N ASP A 334 -18.79 -10.04 -9.80
CA ASP A 334 -20.07 -10.49 -9.24
C ASP A 334 -20.12 -10.15 -7.75
N ASP A 335 -21.26 -9.61 -7.30
CA ASP A 335 -21.50 -9.15 -5.92
C ASP A 335 -20.31 -8.36 -5.35
N PRO A 336 -19.96 -7.20 -5.94
CA PRO A 336 -18.71 -6.50 -5.65
C PRO A 336 -18.63 -5.98 -4.20
N GLU A 337 -19.78 -5.78 -3.56
CA GLU A 337 -19.91 -5.31 -2.18
C GLU A 337 -19.81 -6.46 -1.14
N VAL A 338 -19.73 -7.72 -1.58
CA VAL A 338 -19.56 -8.88 -0.70
C VAL A 338 -18.09 -9.24 -0.59
N LEU A 339 -17.61 -9.40 0.65
CA LEU A 339 -16.30 -9.98 0.91
C LEU A 339 -16.37 -11.50 0.73
N ASP A 340 -15.70 -12.02 -0.30
CA ASP A 340 -15.50 -13.46 -0.50
C ASP A 340 -14.02 -13.82 -0.60
N LEU A 341 -13.45 -14.31 0.51
CA LEU A 341 -12.04 -14.69 0.55
C LEU A 341 -11.70 -15.83 -0.42
N ALA A 342 -12.69 -16.56 -0.94
CA ALA A 342 -12.48 -17.62 -1.92
C ALA A 342 -12.63 -17.16 -3.38
N ARG A 343 -12.82 -15.86 -3.65
CA ARG A 343 -12.94 -15.31 -5.00
C ARG A 343 -11.70 -15.63 -5.84
N ARG A 344 -11.87 -16.47 -6.87
CA ARG A 344 -10.75 -16.91 -7.74
C ARG A 344 -10.56 -16.05 -8.98
N ASP A 345 -11.65 -15.61 -9.62
CA ASP A 345 -11.56 -14.63 -10.70
C ASP A 345 -11.47 -13.22 -10.11
N ASN A 346 -10.28 -12.89 -9.62
CA ASN A 346 -10.03 -11.65 -8.89
C ASN A 346 -8.93 -10.82 -9.57
N GLN A 347 -9.20 -10.32 -10.77
CA GLN A 347 -8.27 -9.46 -11.51
C GLN A 347 -8.43 -7.99 -11.09
N HIS A 348 -8.36 -7.74 -9.79
CA HIS A 348 -8.40 -6.40 -9.21
C HIS A 348 -7.22 -5.54 -9.68
N LEU A 349 -7.38 -4.22 -9.58
CA LEU A 349 -6.41 -3.21 -10.01
C LEU A 349 -5.65 -2.62 -8.83
N GLY A 350 -5.83 -3.11 -7.60
CA GLY A 350 -5.05 -2.69 -6.41
C GLY A 350 -3.51 -2.70 -6.56
N TYR A 351 -2.94 -3.49 -7.47
CA TYR A 351 -1.51 -3.44 -7.85
C TYR A 351 -1.20 -2.59 -9.09
N GLY A 352 -2.18 -1.86 -9.61
CA GLY A 352 -2.14 -1.18 -10.89
C GLY A 352 -2.22 -2.14 -12.08
N HIS A 353 -1.99 -1.59 -13.28
CA HIS A 353 -2.00 -2.33 -14.53
C HIS A 353 -1.04 -1.68 -15.54
N GLY A 354 -0.66 -2.42 -16.58
CA GLY A 354 0.28 -1.96 -17.61
C GLY A 354 1.74 -1.98 -17.15
N ILE A 355 2.58 -1.17 -17.79
CA ILE A 355 4.04 -1.17 -17.57
C ILE A 355 4.42 -0.75 -16.13
N HIS A 356 3.54 -0.03 -15.44
CA HIS A 356 3.72 0.40 -14.05
C HIS A 356 3.07 -0.54 -13.02
N TYR A 357 2.68 -1.76 -13.40
CA TYR A 357 2.21 -2.79 -12.45
C TYR A 357 3.17 -2.89 -11.25
N CYS A 358 2.65 -3.08 -10.03
CA CYS A 358 3.43 -3.02 -8.82
C CYS A 358 4.64 -3.98 -8.86
N LEU A 359 5.84 -3.42 -8.72
CA LEU A 359 7.08 -4.19 -8.66
C LEU A 359 7.14 -5.06 -7.39
N GLY A 360 6.68 -4.51 -6.27
CA GLY A 360 6.71 -5.15 -4.95
C GLY A 360 5.54 -6.10 -4.68
N ALA A 361 4.67 -6.39 -5.66
CA ALA A 361 3.48 -7.22 -5.44
C ALA A 361 3.80 -8.59 -4.79
N PRO A 362 4.87 -9.33 -5.18
CA PRO A 362 5.21 -10.57 -4.49
C PRO A 362 5.56 -10.37 -3.01
N LEU A 363 6.27 -9.28 -2.66
CA LEU A 363 6.66 -9.00 -1.27
C LEU A 363 5.45 -8.60 -0.43
N ALA A 364 4.61 -7.71 -0.95
CA ALA A 364 3.37 -7.30 -0.28
C ALA A 364 2.46 -8.49 0.01
N ARG A 365 2.40 -9.49 -0.87
CA ARG A 365 1.67 -10.75 -0.64
C ARG A 365 2.28 -11.56 0.49
N VAL A 366 3.61 -11.74 0.50
CA VAL A 366 4.29 -12.46 1.60
C VAL A 366 4.03 -11.76 2.93
N GLU A 367 4.23 -10.45 2.99
CA GLU A 367 3.99 -9.67 4.21
C GLU A 367 2.53 -9.75 4.67
N GLY A 368 1.57 -9.52 3.77
CA GLY A 368 0.14 -9.60 4.09
C GLY A 368 -0.28 -10.99 4.55
N GLN A 369 0.18 -12.05 3.87
CA GLN A 369 -0.14 -13.43 4.24
C GLN A 369 0.45 -13.78 5.61
N THR A 370 1.74 -13.51 5.84
CA THR A 370 2.42 -13.79 7.11
C THR A 370 1.79 -13.02 8.27
N ALA A 371 1.52 -11.72 8.08
CA ALA A 371 0.92 -10.87 9.10
C ALA A 371 -0.48 -11.37 9.49
N LEU A 372 -1.38 -11.55 8.51
CA LEU A 372 -2.76 -11.95 8.77
C LEU A 372 -2.84 -13.36 9.37
N ALA A 373 -2.06 -14.31 8.84
CA ALA A 373 -2.03 -15.67 9.36
C ALA A 373 -1.53 -15.71 10.81
N THR A 374 -0.45 -15.00 11.11
CA THR A 374 0.14 -15.02 12.46
C THR A 374 -0.76 -14.31 13.46
N LEU A 375 -1.32 -13.14 13.14
CA LEU A 375 -2.27 -12.44 14.01
C LEU A 375 -3.50 -13.31 14.32
N LEU A 376 -4.12 -13.93 13.32
CA LEU A 376 -5.32 -14.75 13.51
C LEU A 376 -5.06 -16.08 14.22
N THR A 377 -3.84 -16.59 14.14
CA THR A 377 -3.42 -17.84 14.81
C THR A 377 -2.99 -17.59 16.25
N ARG A 378 -2.18 -16.54 16.49
CA ARG A 378 -1.71 -16.17 17.83
C ARG A 378 -2.81 -15.51 18.66
N LEU A 379 -3.66 -14.71 18.04
CA LEU A 379 -4.69 -13.90 18.69
C LEU A 379 -6.11 -14.23 18.14
N PRO A 380 -6.59 -15.50 18.20
CA PRO A 380 -7.83 -15.92 17.56
C PRO A 380 -9.11 -15.20 17.96
N ASP A 381 -9.13 -14.54 19.13
CA ASP A 381 -10.27 -13.76 19.64
C ASP A 381 -10.09 -12.25 19.49
N VAL A 382 -9.09 -11.80 18.71
CA VAL A 382 -8.85 -10.39 18.45
C VAL A 382 -10.11 -9.70 17.93
N ARG A 383 -10.45 -8.56 18.52
CA ARG A 383 -11.62 -7.76 18.18
C ARG A 383 -11.33 -6.29 18.38
N LEU A 384 -12.11 -5.43 17.73
CA LEU A 384 -12.04 -3.98 17.93
C LEU A 384 -12.25 -3.64 19.42
N ALA A 385 -11.44 -2.72 19.92
CA ALA A 385 -11.58 -2.19 21.28
C ALA A 385 -12.53 -0.97 21.33
N GLU A 386 -12.90 -0.42 20.17
CA GLU A 386 -13.74 0.76 20.01
C GLU A 386 -14.82 0.51 18.95
N ASP A 387 -15.83 1.39 18.89
CA ASP A 387 -16.85 1.34 17.85
C ASP A 387 -16.22 1.65 16.47
N PRO A 388 -16.50 0.86 15.41
CA PRO A 388 -16.07 1.19 14.05
C PRO A 388 -16.32 2.63 13.60
N ALA A 389 -17.38 3.29 14.10
CA ALA A 389 -17.73 4.68 13.78
C ALA A 389 -16.79 5.73 14.39
N ASP A 390 -16.08 5.37 15.47
CA ASP A 390 -15.12 6.25 16.14
C ASP A 390 -13.74 6.21 15.48
N LEU A 391 -13.47 5.17 14.69
CA LEU A 391 -12.23 5.03 13.95
C LEU A 391 -12.07 6.15 12.91
N ARG A 392 -10.83 6.60 12.76
CA ARG A 392 -10.48 7.71 11.86
C ARG A 392 -9.63 7.22 10.71
N TRP A 393 -10.10 7.49 9.50
CA TRP A 393 -9.35 7.29 8.28
C TRP A 393 -8.32 8.40 8.07
N ARG A 394 -7.28 8.05 7.34
CA ARG A 394 -6.21 8.95 6.89
C ARG A 394 -6.76 9.84 5.77
N GLY A 395 -6.64 11.16 5.92
CA GLY A 395 -7.16 12.16 4.95
C GLY A 395 -6.24 12.39 3.74
N GLY A 396 -5.59 11.34 3.24
CA GLY A 396 -4.74 11.40 2.04
C GLY A 396 -5.55 11.19 0.77
N LEU A 397 -5.03 11.66 -0.38
CA LEU A 397 -5.69 11.46 -1.68
C LEU A 397 -5.44 10.07 -2.27
N ILE A 398 -4.22 9.54 -2.16
CA ILE A 398 -3.80 8.33 -2.88
C ILE A 398 -3.97 7.09 -2.00
N MET A 399 -3.64 7.22 -0.71
CA MET A 399 -3.62 6.10 0.24
C MET A 399 -4.89 6.06 1.09
N ARG A 400 -5.44 4.87 1.25
CA ARG A 400 -6.54 4.56 2.17
C ARG A 400 -6.02 3.71 3.32
N GLY A 401 -6.19 4.21 4.55
CA GLY A 401 -5.80 3.49 5.74
C GLY A 401 -6.33 4.12 7.01
N LEU A 402 -6.37 3.35 8.08
CA LEU A 402 -6.73 3.82 9.41
C LEU A 402 -5.57 4.57 10.06
N ARG A 403 -5.89 5.57 10.89
CA ARG A 403 -4.89 6.26 11.72
C ARG A 403 -4.42 5.39 12.88
N THR A 404 -5.36 4.71 13.52
CA THR A 404 -5.19 3.79 14.64
C THR A 404 -6.15 2.63 14.43
N LEU A 405 -5.81 1.46 14.95
CA LEU A 405 -6.71 0.30 15.00
C LEU A 405 -6.63 -0.32 16.40
N PRO A 406 -7.31 0.26 17.40
CA PRO A 406 -7.34 -0.25 18.75
C PRO A 406 -8.04 -1.61 18.80
N VAL A 407 -7.35 -2.62 19.34
CA VAL A 407 -7.87 -3.98 19.50
C VAL A 407 -7.67 -4.51 20.91
N GLN A 408 -8.46 -5.52 21.23
CA GLN A 408 -8.36 -6.31 22.46
C GLN A 408 -8.45 -7.80 22.14
N PHE A 409 -7.79 -8.63 22.95
CA PHE A 409 -7.70 -10.08 22.83
C PHE A 409 -7.31 -10.70 24.18
N THR A 410 -7.52 -11.99 24.38
CA THR A 410 -7.08 -12.67 25.60
C THR A 410 -5.54 -12.68 25.68
N PRO A 411 -4.92 -12.18 26.78
CA PRO A 411 -3.48 -12.23 26.98
C PRO A 411 -2.92 -13.66 26.81
N LEU A 412 -1.79 -13.80 26.12
CA LEU A 412 -1.20 -15.12 25.88
C LEU A 412 -0.68 -15.81 27.16
N SER A 413 -0.29 -15.03 28.17
CA SER A 413 0.05 -15.56 29.50
C SER A 413 -1.12 -16.32 30.14
N GLU A 414 -2.34 -15.82 29.97
CA GLU A 414 -3.56 -16.42 30.54
C GLU A 414 -3.97 -17.69 29.79
N ARG A 415 -3.74 -17.75 28.48
CA ARG A 415 -3.99 -18.97 27.68
C ARG A 415 -3.05 -20.11 28.02
N ALA A 416 -1.78 -19.82 28.26
CA ALA A 416 -0.83 -20.83 28.72
C ALA A 416 -1.28 -21.43 30.06
N SER A 417 -1.82 -20.62 30.98
CA SER A 417 -2.36 -21.13 32.26
C SER A 417 -3.68 -21.91 32.13
N ALA A 418 -4.55 -21.54 31.17
CA ALA A 418 -5.81 -22.25 30.92
C ALA A 418 -5.58 -23.64 30.30
N GLY A 419 -4.58 -23.79 29.43
CA GLY A 419 -4.20 -25.09 28.86
C GLY A 419 -3.62 -26.09 29.87
N TYR A 420 -3.06 -25.61 30.98
CA TYR A 420 -2.58 -26.45 32.08
C TYR A 420 -3.69 -26.91 33.04
N SER A 421 -4.87 -26.28 33.03
CA SER A 421 -5.97 -26.63 33.94
C SER A 421 -6.92 -27.70 33.39
N GLU A 422 -6.86 -28.02 32.09
CA GLU A 422 -7.65 -29.09 31.47
C GLU A 422 -6.93 -30.46 31.40
N GLY A 423 -5.71 -30.56 31.94
CA GLY A 423 -4.94 -31.80 31.98
C GLY A 423 -5.00 -32.53 33.33
N ASN A 424 -5.88 -33.54 33.42
CA ASN A 424 -5.88 -34.68 34.35
C ASN A 424 -6.63 -34.55 35.70
N PRO A 425 -7.93 -34.94 35.77
CA PRO A 425 -8.51 -35.41 37.03
C PRO A 425 -8.00 -36.84 37.26
N GLY A 426 -7.24 -37.01 38.34
CA GLY A 426 -6.44 -38.19 38.60
C GLY A 426 -7.16 -39.54 38.59
N THR A 427 -6.43 -40.56 38.16
CA THR A 427 -6.63 -41.95 38.58
C THR A 427 -5.71 -42.24 39.76
N ASN A 428 -6.25 -42.07 40.97
CA ASN A 428 -5.87 -42.91 42.10
C ASN A 428 -6.76 -44.16 42.04
N TYR A 429 -6.18 -45.32 41.74
CA TYR A 429 -6.27 -46.60 42.46
C TYR A 429 -5.63 -47.71 41.64
#